data_AF-A0A5A5TED4-F1
#
_entry.id   AF-A0A5A5TED4-F1
#
_cell.length_a   1.000
_cell.length_b   1.000
_cell.length_c   1.000
_cell.angle_alpha   90.00
_cell.angle_beta   90.00
_cell.angle_gamma   90.00
#
_symmetry.space_group_name_H-M   'P 1'
#
loop_
_entity.id
_entity.type
_entity.pdbx_description
1 polymer ?
#
loop_
_entity_poly.entity_id
_entity_poly.type
_entity_poly.pdbx_seq_one_letter_code
_entity_poly.pdbx_strand_id
1 'polypeptide(L)'
;MTKEERIKILEMVAAGKLSVEQAGELMDILAEKSVTDAEQRPEEGQRAGEYNQEAMGRIRGYGKTLDRGLRAAGLKWDKPDKMYGAGASYARALRETGLTHLTAEEIGALKMYGIGANYVKALREAGLGDLTVKKIISLYNYGIDADYVRALLETGLDNLTMKQIIHLYNHGVSAEYVRDLLETGFGDLSVDQIISLYNYGIDAAYMRGLLETGLSDLTVKKIIHLKNHGIDPLFAASYLNKEGE
;
A
#
# COMPACT_ATOMS: atom_id res chain seq x y z
N MET A 1 12.52 12.26 -27.61
CA MET A 1 11.14 12.56 -27.18
C MET A 1 11.17 13.65 -26.10
N THR A 2 10.34 14.67 -26.25
CA THR A 2 10.19 15.76 -25.29
C THR A 2 9.28 15.38 -24.13
N LYS A 3 9.38 16.11 -23.01
CA LYS A 3 8.52 15.91 -21.83
C LYS A 3 7.03 16.12 -22.14
N GLU A 4 6.73 17.00 -23.09
CA GLU A 4 5.37 17.36 -23.49
C GLU A 4 4.71 16.29 -24.35
N GLU A 5 5.47 15.65 -25.24
CA GLU A 5 5.00 14.50 -26.04
C GLU A 5 4.69 13.30 -25.15
N ARG A 6 5.52 13.02 -24.14
CA ARG A 6 5.29 11.94 -23.17
C ARG A 6 4.02 12.13 -22.36
N ILE A 7 3.72 13.36 -21.94
CA ILE A 7 2.51 13.67 -21.17
C ILE A 7 1.26 13.45 -22.02
N LYS A 8 1.25 13.92 -23.27
CA LYS A 8 0.12 13.73 -24.20
C LYS A 8 -0.17 12.25 -24.48
N ILE A 9 0.86 11.42 -24.61
CA ILE A 9 0.70 9.96 -24.83
C ILE A 9 0.05 9.30 -23.60
N LEU A 10 0.48 9.67 -22.39
CA LEU A 10 -0.10 9.14 -21.15
C LEU A 10 -1.56 9.61 -20.94
N GLU A 11 -1.89 10.85 -21.32
CA GLU A 11 -3.27 11.35 -21.32
C GLU A 11 -4.17 10.57 -22.29
N MET A 12 -3.64 10.17 -23.45
CA MET A 12 -4.40 9.37 -24.42
C MET A 12 -4.63 7.93 -23.95
N VAL A 13 -3.70 7.34 -23.17
CA VAL A 13 -3.90 6.05 -22.50
C VAL A 13 -4.96 6.16 -21.41
N ALA A 14 -4.90 7.21 -20.58
CA ALA A 14 -5.90 7.46 -19.54
C ALA A 14 -7.30 7.70 -20.11
N ALA A 15 -7.39 8.29 -21.31
CA ALA A 15 -8.64 8.48 -22.04
C ALA A 15 -9.11 7.24 -22.82
N GLY A 16 -8.39 6.11 -22.75
CA GLY A 16 -8.71 4.86 -23.46
C GLY A 16 -8.56 4.94 -24.98
N LYS A 17 -7.91 5.99 -25.50
CA LYS A 17 -7.68 6.21 -26.95
C LYS A 17 -6.49 5.42 -27.48
N LEU A 18 -5.63 4.92 -26.60
CA LEU A 18 -4.44 4.10 -26.88
C LEU A 18 -4.35 2.98 -25.84
N SER A 19 -4.02 1.76 -26.28
CA SER A 19 -3.64 0.69 -25.36
C SER A 19 -2.25 0.97 -24.76
N VAL A 20 -1.94 0.29 -23.66
CA VAL A 20 -0.63 0.41 -23.00
C VAL A 20 0.49 -0.08 -23.93
N GLU A 21 0.25 -1.14 -24.73
CA GLU A 21 1.20 -1.61 -25.73
C GLU A 21 1.40 -0.58 -26.86
N GLN A 22 0.30 -0.01 -27.38
CA GLN A 22 0.36 0.99 -28.45
C GLN A 22 1.05 2.29 -28.00
N ALA A 23 0.90 2.67 -26.74
CA ALA A 23 1.61 3.79 -26.16
C ALA A 23 3.12 3.52 -26.01
N GLY A 24 3.51 2.27 -25.72
CA GLY A 24 4.91 1.84 -25.70
C GLY A 24 5.58 2.00 -27.07
N GLU A 25 4.96 1.43 -28.11
CA GLU A 25 5.47 1.50 -29.49
C GLU A 25 5.59 2.95 -29.99
N LEU A 26 4.61 3.80 -29.67
CA LEU A 26 4.63 5.20 -30.07
C LEU A 26 5.72 6.01 -29.37
N MET A 27 6.03 5.69 -28.10
CA MET A 27 7.12 6.34 -27.37
C MET A 27 8.50 5.96 -27.92
N ASP A 28 8.68 4.72 -28.37
CA ASP A 28 9.94 4.26 -28.97
C ASP A 28 10.20 4.94 -30.33
N ILE A 29 9.19 5.04 -31.19
CA ILE A 29 9.29 5.73 -32.50
C ILE A 29 9.62 7.22 -32.32
N LEU A 30 9.00 7.89 -31.35
CA LEU A 30 9.27 9.32 -31.06
C LEU A 30 10.60 9.53 -30.33
N ALA A 31 11.15 8.50 -29.69
CA ALA A 31 12.50 8.53 -29.17
C ALA A 31 13.53 8.47 -30.31
N GLU A 32 13.36 7.56 -31.27
CA GLU A 32 14.25 7.44 -32.44
C GLU A 32 14.29 8.70 -33.29
N LYS A 33 13.14 9.32 -33.55
CA LYS A 33 13.05 10.56 -34.35
C LYS A 33 13.84 11.74 -33.74
N SER A 34 13.91 11.79 -32.40
CA SER A 34 14.68 12.83 -31.71
C SER A 34 16.20 12.62 -31.73
N VAL A 35 16.64 11.38 -31.96
CA VAL A 35 18.05 11.04 -32.15
C VAL A 35 18.47 11.40 -33.58
N THR A 36 17.63 11.11 -34.58
CA THR A 36 17.91 11.43 -35.98
C THR A 36 17.92 12.94 -36.28
N ASP A 37 17.07 13.73 -35.62
CA ASP A 37 17.03 15.19 -35.78
C ASP A 37 18.24 15.90 -35.14
N ALA A 38 18.91 15.25 -34.17
CA ALA A 38 20.10 15.77 -33.50
C ALA A 38 21.39 15.59 -34.34
N GLU A 39 21.41 14.62 -35.25
CA GLU A 39 22.57 14.29 -36.10
C GLU A 39 22.71 15.21 -37.35
N GLN A 40 21.71 16.02 -37.69
CA GLN A 40 21.68 16.82 -38.93
C GLN A 40 22.01 18.32 -38.80
N ARG A 41 22.46 18.83 -37.64
CA ARG A 41 22.80 20.26 -37.46
C ARG A 41 24.32 20.52 -37.50
N PRO A 42 24.84 21.43 -38.36
CA PRO A 42 26.26 21.74 -38.39
C PRO A 42 26.68 22.82 -37.37
N GLU A 43 27.83 22.55 -36.73
CA GLU A 43 28.81 23.42 -36.05
C GLU A 43 28.37 24.39 -34.91
N GLU A 44 28.26 23.85 -33.69
CA GLU A 44 28.46 24.59 -32.41
C GLU A 44 29.49 23.86 -31.51
N GLY A 45 30.59 23.41 -32.12
CA GLY A 45 31.57 22.51 -31.50
C GLY A 45 32.44 23.07 -30.36
N GLN A 46 32.22 24.30 -29.88
CA GLN A 46 33.05 24.90 -28.83
C GLN A 46 32.31 25.24 -27.52
N ARG A 47 30.96 25.29 -27.48
CA ARG A 47 30.20 25.51 -26.23
C ARG A 47 29.68 24.23 -25.57
N ALA A 48 29.55 23.13 -26.32
CA ALA A 48 29.04 21.85 -25.79
C ALA A 48 30.01 21.16 -24.81
N GLY A 49 31.32 21.43 -24.93
CA GLY A 49 32.33 20.88 -24.01
C GLY A 49 32.21 21.43 -22.58
N GLU A 50 31.91 22.72 -22.43
CA GLU A 50 31.72 23.38 -21.13
C GLU A 50 30.37 23.00 -20.49
N TYR A 51 29.31 22.89 -21.29
CA TYR A 51 27.99 22.50 -20.78
C TYR A 51 27.99 21.05 -20.25
N ASN A 52 28.72 20.15 -20.89
CA ASN A 52 28.90 18.79 -20.39
C ASN A 52 29.81 18.73 -19.15
N GLN A 53 30.85 19.56 -19.04
CA GLN A 53 31.69 19.61 -17.84
C GLN A 53 30.98 20.25 -16.64
N GLU A 54 30.16 21.28 -16.83
CA GLU A 54 29.33 21.86 -15.77
C GLU A 54 28.16 20.97 -15.37
N ALA A 55 27.45 20.34 -16.33
CA ALA A 55 26.36 19.42 -16.02
C ALA A 55 26.90 18.15 -15.34
N MET A 56 27.98 17.56 -15.87
CA MET A 56 28.68 16.46 -15.19
C MET A 56 29.33 16.91 -13.89
N GLY A 57 29.77 18.16 -13.79
CA GLY A 57 30.30 18.78 -12.56
C GLY A 57 29.22 19.00 -11.50
N ARG A 58 27.99 19.31 -11.91
CA ARG A 58 26.80 19.41 -11.06
C ARG A 58 26.27 18.03 -10.67
N ILE A 59 26.31 17.02 -11.54
CA ILE A 59 25.96 15.62 -11.23
C ILE A 59 27.02 14.98 -10.32
N ARG A 60 28.31 15.13 -10.64
CA ARG A 60 29.46 14.73 -9.81
C ARG A 60 29.49 15.52 -8.50
N GLY A 61 29.07 16.79 -8.53
CA GLY A 61 28.91 17.67 -7.39
C GLY A 61 27.73 17.26 -6.50
N TYR A 62 26.60 16.87 -7.08
CA TYR A 62 25.45 16.28 -6.40
C TYR A 62 25.85 14.97 -5.71
N GLY A 63 26.62 14.11 -6.38
CA GLY A 63 27.18 12.90 -5.78
C GLY A 63 28.09 13.23 -4.58
N LYS A 64 28.92 14.27 -4.67
CA LYS A 64 29.80 14.72 -3.57
C LYS A 64 29.07 15.42 -2.42
N THR A 65 28.04 16.23 -2.68
CA THR A 65 27.24 16.90 -1.65
C THR A 65 26.29 15.93 -0.97
N LEU A 66 25.71 15.01 -1.73
CA LEU A 66 24.94 13.88 -1.21
C LEU A 66 25.85 13.00 -0.35
N ASP A 67 27.03 12.59 -0.83
CA ASP A 67 28.02 11.81 -0.07
C ASP A 67 28.43 12.52 1.24
N ARG A 68 28.67 13.84 1.23
CA ARG A 68 28.97 14.60 2.46
C ARG A 68 27.79 14.64 3.44
N GLY A 69 26.58 14.91 2.96
CA GLY A 69 25.37 14.94 3.80
C GLY A 69 25.02 13.57 4.37
N LEU A 70 25.22 12.51 3.58
CA LEU A 70 25.02 11.13 3.99
C LEU A 70 26.07 10.71 5.04
N ARG A 71 27.35 11.01 4.82
CA ARG A 71 28.43 10.76 5.81
C ARG A 71 28.22 11.53 7.10
N ALA A 72 27.80 12.80 7.02
CA ALA A 72 27.48 13.62 8.19
C ALA A 72 26.27 13.10 8.97
N ALA A 73 25.37 12.34 8.33
CA ALA A 73 24.30 11.60 8.99
C ALA A 73 24.77 10.22 9.54
N GLY A 74 26.08 9.96 9.59
CA GLY A 74 26.66 8.69 10.04
C GLY A 74 26.40 7.53 9.08
N LEU A 75 26.06 7.82 7.82
CA LEU A 75 25.71 6.80 6.86
C LEU A 75 26.91 6.42 5.98
N LYS A 76 27.29 5.15 6.02
CA LYS A 76 28.18 4.53 5.03
C LYS A 76 27.31 3.95 3.91
N TRP A 77 27.36 4.55 2.72
CA TRP A 77 26.67 4.01 1.54
C TRP A 77 27.67 3.67 0.46
N ASP A 78 27.49 2.50 -0.14
CA ASP A 78 28.29 1.98 -1.23
C ASP A 78 27.74 2.41 -2.61
N LYS A 79 26.46 2.81 -2.73
CA LYS A 79 25.76 3.07 -4.01
C LYS A 79 24.77 4.26 -3.99
N PRO A 80 25.26 5.52 -3.96
CA PRO A 80 24.40 6.72 -3.90
C PRO A 80 23.50 6.93 -5.13
N ASP A 81 23.87 6.36 -6.28
CA ASP A 81 23.08 6.34 -7.52
C ASP A 81 21.72 5.66 -7.37
N LYS A 82 21.61 4.69 -6.46
CA LYS A 82 20.39 3.91 -6.21
C LYS A 82 19.40 4.56 -5.26
N MET A 83 19.73 5.74 -4.73
CA MET A 83 18.84 6.48 -3.86
C MET A 83 17.75 7.23 -4.64
N TYR A 84 17.74 7.19 -5.98
CA TYR A 84 16.74 7.84 -6.85
C TYR A 84 16.44 9.30 -6.46
N GLY A 85 17.46 10.07 -6.09
CA GLY A 85 17.32 11.46 -5.66
C GLY A 85 16.85 11.66 -4.22
N ALA A 86 16.78 10.60 -3.41
CA ALA A 86 16.55 10.73 -1.98
C ALA A 86 17.75 11.42 -1.30
N GLY A 87 17.50 12.60 -0.75
CA GLY A 87 18.50 13.37 -0.02
C GLY A 87 18.83 12.80 1.37
N ALA A 88 19.95 13.23 1.94
CA ALA A 88 20.38 12.84 3.28
C ALA A 88 19.38 13.21 4.39
N SER A 89 18.63 14.30 4.22
CA SER A 89 17.57 14.70 5.15
C SER A 89 16.41 13.70 5.18
N TYR A 90 15.99 13.19 4.02
CA TYR A 90 14.95 12.17 3.92
C TYR A 90 15.40 10.84 4.52
N ALA A 91 16.63 10.41 4.21
CA ALA A 91 17.23 9.22 4.81
C ALA A 91 17.29 9.32 6.35
N ARG A 92 17.65 10.49 6.89
CA ARG A 92 17.67 10.75 8.33
C ARG A 92 16.27 10.68 8.93
N ALA A 93 15.29 11.34 8.32
CA ALA A 93 13.91 11.32 8.78
C ALA A 93 13.35 9.89 8.84
N LEU A 94 13.63 9.04 7.84
CA LEU A 94 13.25 7.62 7.88
C LEU A 94 13.93 6.83 9.01
N ARG A 95 15.19 7.12 9.33
CA ARG A 95 15.87 6.48 10.45
C ARG A 95 15.31 6.90 11.80
N GLU A 96 14.92 8.16 11.94
CA GLU A 96 14.29 8.71 13.14
C GLU A 96 12.92 8.06 13.43
N THR A 97 12.26 7.47 12.43
CA THR A 97 11.06 6.66 12.67
C THR A 97 11.38 5.30 13.29
N GLY A 98 12.65 4.89 13.35
CA GLY A 98 13.10 3.58 13.83
C GLY A 98 13.50 2.59 12.73
N LEU A 99 13.49 2.98 11.44
CA LEU A 99 14.06 2.18 10.35
C LEU A 99 15.59 2.40 10.28
N THR A 100 16.33 1.84 11.24
CA THR A 100 17.76 2.14 11.44
C THR A 100 18.69 1.48 10.40
N HIS A 101 18.27 0.38 9.78
CA HIS A 101 19.07 -0.47 8.88
C HIS A 101 18.55 -0.48 7.43
N LEU A 102 18.25 0.70 6.87
CA LEU A 102 17.83 0.80 5.46
C LEU A 102 19.01 0.72 4.49
N THR A 103 18.80 0.03 3.37
CA THR A 103 19.67 0.03 2.19
C THR A 103 19.39 1.23 1.27
N ALA A 104 20.32 1.56 0.36
CA ALA A 104 20.16 2.70 -0.55
C ALA A 104 18.97 2.45 -1.49
N GLU A 105 18.83 1.20 -1.92
CA GLU A 105 17.72 0.68 -2.70
C GLU A 105 16.38 0.85 -1.98
N GLU A 106 16.30 0.52 -0.68
CA GLU A 106 15.06 0.66 0.09
C GLU A 106 14.65 2.13 0.30
N ILE A 107 15.61 3.01 0.59
CA ILE A 107 15.34 4.45 0.68
C ILE A 107 14.85 4.97 -0.66
N GLY A 108 15.53 4.57 -1.74
CA GLY A 108 15.16 4.92 -3.10
C GLY A 108 13.76 4.41 -3.46
N ALA A 109 13.42 3.19 -3.06
CA ALA A 109 12.09 2.61 -3.27
C ALA A 109 11.01 3.42 -2.53
N LEU A 110 11.17 3.67 -1.23
CA LEU A 110 10.22 4.48 -0.46
C LEU A 110 10.02 5.87 -1.10
N LYS A 111 11.12 6.49 -1.56
CA LYS A 111 11.06 7.79 -2.24
C LYS A 111 10.31 7.72 -3.57
N MET A 112 10.53 6.67 -4.36
CA MET A 112 9.87 6.45 -5.65
C MET A 112 8.36 6.29 -5.52
N TYR A 113 7.90 5.59 -4.48
CA TYR A 113 6.47 5.46 -4.15
C TYR A 113 5.90 6.71 -3.46
N GLY A 114 6.70 7.76 -3.22
CA GLY A 114 6.26 8.99 -2.56
C GLY A 114 6.00 8.85 -1.06
N ILE A 115 6.52 7.79 -0.43
CA ILE A 115 6.24 7.46 0.96
C ILE A 115 7.06 8.37 1.88
N GLY A 116 6.38 9.14 2.73
CA GLY A 116 7.02 10.03 3.70
C GLY A 116 7.36 9.35 5.03
N ALA A 117 8.31 9.92 5.78
CA ALA A 117 8.64 9.46 7.13
C ALA A 117 7.44 9.53 8.10
N ASN A 118 6.51 10.49 7.90
CA ASN A 118 5.31 10.60 8.72
C ASN A 118 4.41 9.35 8.61
N TYR A 119 4.24 8.81 7.41
CA TYR A 119 3.45 7.60 7.20
C TYR A 119 4.11 6.38 7.87
N VAL A 120 5.43 6.23 7.70
CA VAL A 120 6.21 5.17 8.35
C VAL A 120 6.11 5.27 9.88
N LYS A 121 6.26 6.48 10.43
CA LYS A 121 6.13 6.74 11.86
C LYS A 121 4.74 6.36 12.36
N ALA A 122 3.68 6.81 11.68
CA ALA A 122 2.30 6.52 12.07
C ALA A 122 2.00 5.02 12.06
N LEU A 123 2.48 4.27 11.06
CA LEU A 123 2.32 2.81 11.02
C LEU A 123 3.02 2.11 12.19
N ARG A 124 4.18 2.61 12.62
CA ARG A 124 4.89 2.07 13.79
C ARG A 124 4.17 2.38 15.08
N GLU A 125 3.68 3.61 15.23
CA GLU A 125 2.88 4.05 16.38
C GLU A 125 1.52 3.32 16.44
N ALA A 126 1.00 2.84 15.30
CA ALA A 126 -0.17 1.98 15.26
C ALA A 126 0.08 0.57 15.85
N GLY A 127 1.32 0.20 16.16
CA GLY A 127 1.66 -1.09 16.80
C GLY A 127 2.17 -2.17 15.85
N LEU A 128 2.42 -1.86 14.57
CA LEU A 128 3.06 -2.82 13.66
C LEU A 128 4.56 -2.93 13.96
N GLY A 129 4.95 -3.94 14.75
CA GLY A 129 6.33 -4.14 15.20
C GLY A 129 7.32 -4.52 14.08
N ASP A 130 6.93 -5.41 13.16
CA ASP A 130 7.78 -5.87 12.05
C ASP A 130 7.38 -5.22 10.71
N LEU A 131 7.77 -3.95 10.56
CA LEU A 131 7.59 -3.16 9.34
C LEU A 131 8.84 -3.20 8.48
N THR A 132 8.85 -4.10 7.49
CA THR A 132 9.82 -4.07 6.40
C THR A 132 9.42 -3.04 5.34
N VAL A 133 10.38 -2.55 4.55
CA VAL A 133 10.11 -1.60 3.45
C VAL A 133 9.10 -2.15 2.45
N LYS A 134 9.19 -3.46 2.14
CA LYS A 134 8.22 -4.14 1.27
C LYS A 134 6.80 -4.09 1.85
N LYS A 135 6.65 -4.27 3.17
CA LYS A 135 5.35 -4.20 3.85
C LYS A 135 4.78 -2.77 3.83
N ILE A 136 5.62 -1.77 4.11
CA ILE A 136 5.26 -0.35 4.07
C ILE A 136 4.73 0.03 2.68
N ILE A 137 5.48 -0.33 1.63
CA ILE A 137 5.08 -0.08 0.24
C ILE A 137 3.78 -0.80 -0.09
N SER A 138 3.62 -2.05 0.36
CA SER A 138 2.39 -2.81 0.14
C SER A 138 1.18 -2.08 0.73
N LEU A 139 1.21 -1.72 2.01
CA LEU A 139 0.11 -1.00 2.67
C LEU A 139 -0.22 0.31 1.95
N TYR A 140 0.81 1.06 1.57
CA TYR A 140 0.65 2.34 0.87
C TYR A 140 -0.02 2.15 -0.51
N ASN A 141 0.37 1.13 -1.27
CA ASN A 141 -0.22 0.85 -2.58
C ASN A 141 -1.70 0.42 -2.50
N TYR A 142 -2.10 -0.22 -1.39
CA TYR A 142 -3.51 -0.54 -1.14
C TYR A 142 -4.30 0.66 -0.57
N GLY A 143 -3.66 1.80 -0.32
CA GLY A 143 -4.32 2.98 0.27
C GLY A 143 -4.66 2.81 1.75
N ILE A 144 -4.01 1.87 2.43
CA ILE A 144 -4.27 1.58 3.85
C ILE A 144 -3.50 2.59 4.70
N ASP A 145 -4.21 3.40 5.48
CA ASP A 145 -3.61 4.33 6.42
C ASP A 145 -3.31 3.70 7.79
N ALA A 146 -2.55 4.42 8.61
CA ALA A 146 -2.18 3.98 9.95
C ALA A 146 -3.35 4.00 10.94
N ASP A 147 -4.41 4.78 10.68
CA ASP A 147 -5.56 4.89 11.57
C ASP A 147 -6.44 3.63 11.45
N TYR A 148 -6.65 3.13 10.23
CA TYR A 148 -7.30 1.85 9.98
C TYR A 148 -6.53 0.70 10.62
N VAL A 149 -5.20 0.68 10.48
CA VAL A 149 -4.34 -0.33 11.11
C VAL A 149 -4.47 -0.28 12.64
N ARG A 150 -4.38 0.92 13.24
CA ARG A 150 -4.50 1.09 14.69
C ARG A 150 -5.86 0.60 15.17
N ALA A 151 -6.94 1.07 14.53
CA ALA A 151 -8.30 0.71 14.89
C ALA A 151 -8.53 -0.80 14.79
N LEU A 152 -7.96 -1.47 13.77
CA LEU A 152 -8.04 -2.93 13.63
C LEU A 152 -7.34 -3.66 14.77
N LEU A 153 -6.14 -3.21 15.15
CA LEU A 153 -5.37 -3.83 16.24
C LEU A 153 -6.02 -3.59 17.61
N GLU A 154 -6.80 -2.53 17.76
CA GLU A 154 -7.59 -2.23 18.96
C GLU A 154 -8.88 -3.06 19.08
N THR A 155 -9.29 -3.80 18.03
CA THR A 155 -10.51 -4.63 18.08
C THR A 155 -10.38 -5.89 18.95
N GLY A 156 -9.15 -6.25 19.34
CA GLY A 156 -8.86 -7.52 19.99
C GLY A 156 -8.60 -8.67 19.01
N LEU A 157 -8.57 -8.41 17.69
CA LEU A 157 -7.99 -9.37 16.73
C LEU A 157 -6.48 -9.48 16.93
N ASP A 158 -6.08 -10.47 17.73
CA ASP A 158 -4.67 -10.74 17.98
C ASP A 158 -3.96 -11.34 16.76
N ASN A 159 -2.66 -11.02 16.65
CA ASN A 159 -1.74 -11.64 15.69
C ASN A 159 -2.11 -11.46 14.20
N LEU A 160 -2.80 -10.36 13.85
CA LEU A 160 -3.10 -10.06 12.46
C LEU A 160 -1.84 -9.95 11.60
N THR A 161 -1.76 -10.82 10.59
CA THR A 161 -0.73 -10.70 9.56
C THR A 161 -1.06 -9.54 8.62
N MET A 162 -0.04 -8.95 8.00
CA MET A 162 -0.26 -7.89 7.00
C MET A 162 -1.19 -8.35 5.85
N LYS A 163 -1.09 -9.61 5.43
CA LYS A 163 -1.98 -10.16 4.39
C LYS A 163 -3.43 -10.12 4.84
N GLN A 164 -3.73 -10.42 6.10
CA GLN A 164 -5.07 -10.37 6.65
C GLN A 164 -5.59 -8.93 6.78
N ILE A 165 -4.75 -7.97 7.19
CA ILE A 165 -5.11 -6.54 7.22
C ILE A 165 -5.52 -6.07 5.81
N ILE A 166 -4.70 -6.37 4.81
CA ILE A 166 -4.99 -6.06 3.40
C ILE A 166 -6.26 -6.79 2.94
N HIS A 167 -6.47 -8.03 3.37
CA HIS A 167 -7.64 -8.81 3.00
C HIS A 167 -8.94 -8.18 3.52
N LEU A 168 -8.99 -7.83 4.81
CA LEU A 168 -10.11 -7.12 5.42
C LEU A 168 -10.40 -5.80 4.67
N TYR A 169 -9.36 -5.01 4.42
CA TYR A 169 -9.48 -3.71 3.75
C TYR A 169 -10.04 -3.86 2.33
N ASN A 170 -9.53 -4.81 1.54
CA ASN A 170 -10.00 -5.05 0.17
C ASN A 170 -11.46 -5.51 0.11
N HIS A 171 -11.98 -6.15 1.15
CA HIS A 171 -13.38 -6.52 1.27
C HIS A 171 -14.25 -5.39 1.85
N GLY A 172 -13.67 -4.23 2.17
CA GLY A 172 -14.40 -3.10 2.75
C GLY A 172 -14.82 -3.31 4.20
N VAL A 173 -14.20 -4.28 4.90
CA VAL A 173 -14.52 -4.56 6.30
C VAL A 173 -13.91 -3.46 7.18
N SER A 174 -14.74 -2.72 7.90
CA SER A 174 -14.27 -1.69 8.83
C SER A 174 -13.81 -2.28 10.17
N ALA A 175 -12.91 -1.58 10.86
CA ALA A 175 -12.52 -1.96 12.23
C ALA A 175 -13.71 -1.91 13.21
N GLU A 176 -14.66 -1.00 12.98
CA GLU A 176 -15.91 -0.93 13.75
C GLU A 176 -16.76 -2.19 13.57
N TYR A 177 -16.96 -2.65 12.33
CA TYR A 177 -17.69 -3.90 12.08
C TYR A 177 -17.01 -5.10 12.77
N VAL A 178 -15.68 -5.18 12.71
CA VAL A 178 -14.92 -6.24 13.38
C VAL A 178 -15.15 -6.18 14.89
N ARG A 179 -14.99 -5.01 15.51
CA ARG A 179 -15.21 -4.83 16.95
C ARG A 179 -16.62 -5.23 17.35
N ASP A 180 -17.63 -4.68 16.69
CA ASP A 180 -19.04 -4.94 17.00
C ASP A 180 -19.37 -6.43 16.90
N LEU A 181 -18.77 -7.11 15.91
CA LEU A 181 -18.93 -8.54 15.71
C LEU A 181 -18.25 -9.36 16.82
N LEU A 182 -17.03 -9.02 17.21
CA LEU A 182 -16.32 -9.70 18.31
C LEU A 182 -16.99 -9.47 19.67
N GLU A 183 -17.52 -8.27 19.91
CA GLU A 183 -18.26 -7.93 21.14
C GLU A 183 -19.55 -8.75 21.31
N THR A 184 -20.04 -9.41 20.26
CA THR A 184 -21.15 -10.37 20.42
C THR A 184 -20.75 -11.60 21.24
N GLY A 185 -19.45 -11.87 21.38
CA GLY A 185 -18.95 -13.09 22.04
C GLY A 185 -19.16 -14.36 21.21
N PHE A 186 -19.44 -14.23 19.91
CA PHE A 186 -19.64 -15.36 19.02
C PHE A 186 -18.32 -16.04 18.63
N GLY A 187 -17.78 -16.84 19.54
CA GLY A 187 -16.61 -17.69 19.32
C GLY A 187 -15.37 -16.97 18.78
N ASP A 188 -14.36 -17.76 18.44
CA ASP A 188 -13.15 -17.26 17.80
C ASP A 188 -13.33 -17.26 16.28
N LEU A 189 -13.56 -16.07 15.71
CA LEU A 189 -13.75 -15.90 14.27
C LEU A 189 -12.42 -15.68 13.55
N SER A 190 -12.16 -16.48 12.51
CA SER A 190 -11.06 -16.21 11.59
C SER A 190 -11.36 -15.01 10.69
N VAL A 191 -10.32 -14.39 10.14
CA VAL A 191 -10.45 -13.25 9.20
C VAL A 191 -11.35 -13.62 8.00
N ASP A 192 -11.21 -14.83 7.46
CA ASP A 192 -12.03 -15.30 6.33
C ASP A 192 -13.51 -15.46 6.73
N GLN A 193 -13.77 -15.86 7.98
CA GLN A 193 -15.13 -15.96 8.52
C GLN A 193 -15.73 -14.57 8.73
N ILE A 194 -14.98 -13.61 9.27
CA ILE A 194 -15.41 -12.22 9.43
C ILE A 194 -15.80 -11.61 8.08
N ILE A 195 -14.93 -11.78 7.07
CA ILE A 195 -15.19 -11.33 5.69
C ILE A 195 -16.42 -12.02 5.11
N SER A 196 -16.59 -13.33 5.35
CA SER A 196 -17.76 -14.06 4.89
C SER A 196 -19.04 -13.49 5.50
N LEU A 197 -19.08 -13.31 6.82
CA LEU A 197 -20.23 -12.72 7.52
C LEU A 197 -20.57 -11.33 6.95
N TYR A 198 -19.55 -10.50 6.71
CA TYR A 198 -19.70 -9.17 6.14
C TYR A 198 -20.32 -9.21 4.74
N ASN A 199 -19.79 -10.07 3.86
CA ASN A 199 -20.27 -10.21 2.49
C ASN A 199 -21.74 -10.68 2.41
N TYR A 200 -22.20 -11.42 3.43
CA TYR A 200 -23.59 -11.87 3.53
C TYR A 200 -24.50 -10.94 4.35
N GLY A 201 -24.01 -9.74 4.71
CA GLY A 201 -24.80 -8.74 5.43
C GLY A 201 -25.23 -9.19 6.83
N ILE A 202 -24.41 -10.03 7.48
CA ILE A 202 -24.62 -10.46 8.86
C ILE A 202 -23.93 -9.45 9.77
N ASP A 203 -24.71 -8.75 10.58
CA ASP A 203 -24.22 -7.77 11.53
C ASP A 203 -24.26 -8.32 12.96
N ALA A 204 -23.72 -7.55 13.90
CA ALA A 204 -23.70 -7.89 15.31
C ALA A 204 -25.12 -8.05 15.90
N ALA A 205 -26.13 -7.36 15.34
CA ALA A 205 -27.51 -7.48 15.80
C ALA A 205 -28.12 -8.85 15.46
N TYR A 206 -27.89 -9.33 14.24
CA TYR A 206 -28.30 -10.68 13.83
C TYR A 206 -27.61 -11.75 14.67
N MET A 207 -26.31 -11.59 14.91
CA MET A 207 -25.52 -12.52 15.73
C MET A 207 -25.99 -12.55 17.19
N ARG A 208 -26.27 -11.39 17.81
CA ARG A 208 -26.86 -11.32 19.16
C ARG A 208 -28.23 -11.98 19.22
N GLY A 209 -29.08 -11.76 18.23
CA GLY A 209 -30.39 -12.42 18.18
C GLY A 209 -30.28 -13.95 18.16
N LEU A 210 -29.28 -14.52 17.48
CA LEU A 210 -29.04 -15.96 17.52
C LEU A 210 -28.62 -16.42 18.93
N LEU A 211 -27.70 -15.70 19.56
CA LEU A 211 -27.23 -16.00 20.92
C LEU A 211 -28.36 -15.93 21.97
N GLU A 212 -29.20 -14.89 21.91
CA GLU A 212 -30.34 -14.70 22.81
C GLU A 212 -31.39 -15.81 22.71
N THR A 213 -31.45 -16.49 21.56
CA THR A 213 -32.34 -17.65 21.37
C THR A 213 -31.74 -18.99 21.78
N GLY A 214 -30.50 -18.99 22.29
CA GLY A 214 -29.76 -20.19 22.67
C GLY A 214 -29.04 -20.88 21.50
N LEU A 215 -29.03 -20.29 20.31
CA LEU A 215 -28.34 -20.83 19.13
C LEU A 215 -26.85 -20.40 19.10
N SER A 216 -26.10 -20.73 20.16
CA SER A 216 -24.70 -20.32 20.31
C SER A 216 -23.68 -21.23 19.62
N ASP A 217 -24.06 -22.48 19.29
CA ASP A 217 -23.15 -23.47 18.69
C ASP A 217 -23.31 -23.60 17.16
N LEU A 218 -23.71 -22.50 16.50
CA LEU A 218 -23.88 -22.50 15.05
C LEU A 218 -22.53 -22.29 14.34
N THR A 219 -22.25 -23.11 13.33
CA THR A 219 -21.15 -22.80 12.42
C THR A 219 -21.45 -21.55 11.59
N VAL A 220 -20.43 -20.77 11.23
CA VAL A 220 -20.57 -19.60 10.33
C VAL A 220 -21.31 -19.95 9.04
N LYS A 221 -21.06 -21.14 8.47
CA LYS A 221 -21.78 -21.63 7.28
C LYS A 221 -23.29 -21.75 7.52
N LYS A 222 -23.71 -22.21 8.70
CA LYS A 222 -25.13 -22.33 9.06
C LYS A 222 -25.77 -20.97 9.27
N ILE A 223 -25.06 -20.03 9.91
CA ILE A 223 -25.53 -18.64 10.08
C ILE A 223 -25.76 -17.99 8.73
N ILE A 224 -24.79 -18.09 7.82
CA ILE A 224 -24.91 -17.61 6.43
C ILE A 224 -26.10 -18.25 5.73
N HIS A 225 -26.29 -19.56 5.90
CA HIS A 225 -27.43 -20.26 5.32
C HIS A 225 -28.78 -19.71 5.84
N LEU A 226 -28.91 -19.48 7.15
CA LEU A 226 -30.12 -18.90 7.73
C LEU A 226 -30.38 -17.49 7.17
N LYS A 227 -29.37 -16.62 7.19
CA LYS A 227 -29.47 -15.25 6.69
C LYS A 227 -29.87 -15.20 5.21
N ASN A 228 -29.27 -16.03 4.36
CA ASN A 228 -29.58 -16.09 2.94
C ASN A 228 -31.01 -16.54 2.64
N HIS A 229 -31.63 -17.32 3.54
CA HIS A 229 -33.04 -17.71 3.43
C HIS A 229 -33.99 -16.70 4.09
N GLY A 230 -33.49 -15.55 4.54
CA GLY A 230 -34.29 -14.53 5.20
C GLY A 230 -34.81 -14.98 6.57
N ILE A 231 -34.20 -15.99 7.17
CA ILE A 231 -34.62 -16.51 8.47
C ILE A 231 -34.14 -15.56 9.56
N ASP A 232 -35.08 -14.98 10.30
CA ASP A 232 -34.79 -14.22 11.50
C ASP A 232 -34.39 -15.15 12.67
N PRO A 233 -33.62 -14.66 13.66
CA PRO A 233 -33.14 -15.50 14.75
C PRO A 233 -34.23 -16.18 15.58
N LEU A 234 -35.38 -15.52 15.82
CA LEU A 234 -36.47 -16.10 16.60
C LEU A 234 -37.10 -17.27 15.83
N PHE A 235 -37.30 -17.11 14.53
CA PHE A 235 -37.80 -18.18 13.68
C PHE A 235 -36.82 -19.36 13.61
N ALA A 236 -35.51 -19.08 13.47
CA ALA A 236 -34.47 -20.12 13.48
C ALA A 236 -34.55 -21.00 14.72
N ALA A 237 -34.68 -20.38 15.90
CA ALA A 237 -34.78 -21.09 17.18
C ALA A 237 -36.04 -21.95 17.27
N SER A 238 -37.17 -21.43 16.81
CA SER A 238 -38.43 -22.17 16.80
C SER A 238 -38.39 -23.43 15.92
N TYR A 239 -37.58 -23.42 14.86
CA TYR A 239 -37.43 -24.54 13.93
C TYR A 239 -36.40 -25.55 14.42
N LEU A 240 -35.24 -25.09 14.87
CA LEU A 240 -34.13 -25.96 15.30
C LEU A 240 -34.39 -26.64 16.65
N ASN A 241 -35.11 -25.99 17.56
CA ASN A 241 -35.46 -26.62 18.84
C ASN A 241 -36.55 -27.69 18.71
N LYS A 242 -37.36 -27.65 17.63
CA LYS A 242 -38.41 -28.66 17.37
C LYS A 242 -37.91 -29.95 16.74
N GLU A 243 -36.77 -29.94 16.06
CA GLU A 243 -36.16 -31.18 15.52
C GLU A 243 -35.33 -31.94 16.57
N GLY A 244 -35.17 -31.40 17.79
CA GLY A 244 -34.46 -32.03 18.90
C GLY A 244 -35.34 -32.70 19.96
N GLU A 245 -36.67 -32.58 19.87
CA GLU A 245 -37.67 -33.29 20.70
C GLU A 245 -38.26 -34.50 19.95
#